data_AF-A0A0E3R250-F1
#
_entry.id   AF-A0A0E3R250-F1
#
_cell.length_a   1.000
_cell.length_b   1.000
_cell.length_c   1.000
_cell.angle_alpha   90.00
_cell.angle_beta   90.00
_cell.angle_gamma   90.00
#
_symmetry.space_group_name_H-M   'P 1'
#
loop_
_entity.id
_entity.type
_entity.pdbx_description
1 polymer ?
#
loop_
_entity_poly.entity_id
_entity_poly.type
_entity_poly.pdbx_seq_one_letter_code
_entity_poly.pdbx_strand_id
1 'polypeptide(L)'
;MIKLFVVKCFRQLSYDKTISSLTEEEAILLSFYDENGQIKLPSGGTLHHFMKYRLGEKGVNEIMMLIGEKILKLSQEKEAKIDSTPLEASRYDKHADYNPHYECKMDKAHITMVGTYPIFMTHTKGLSGDSPELIDHIEALKNMNANLEFYSADRRL
;
A
#
# COMPACT_ATOMS: atom_id res chain seq x y z
N MET A 1 13.47 -9.10 3.30
CA MET A 1 12.07 -9.57 3.39
C MET A 1 11.08 -8.68 2.64
N ILE A 2 11.00 -7.38 2.92
CA ILE A 2 10.07 -6.45 2.21
C ILE A 2 10.24 -6.51 0.68
N LYS A 3 11.49 -6.52 0.19
CA LYS A 3 11.80 -6.70 -1.24
C LYS A 3 11.11 -7.93 -1.86
N LEU A 4 11.10 -9.07 -1.15
CA LEU A 4 10.42 -10.29 -1.61
C LEU A 4 8.90 -10.15 -1.62
N PHE A 5 8.35 -9.42 -0.67
CA PHE A 5 6.92 -9.11 -0.67
C PHE A 5 6.52 -8.23 -1.86
N VAL A 6 7.34 -7.24 -2.21
CA VAL A 6 7.14 -6.44 -3.43
C VAL A 6 7.16 -7.34 -4.67
N VAL A 7 8.14 -8.25 -4.79
CA VAL A 7 8.20 -9.22 -5.90
C VAL A 7 6.94 -10.11 -5.92
N LYS A 8 6.50 -10.60 -4.75
CA LYS A 8 5.27 -11.39 -4.63
C LYS A 8 4.06 -10.63 -5.19
N CYS A 9 3.88 -9.37 -4.80
CA CYS A 9 2.76 -8.55 -5.24
C CYS A 9 2.82 -8.28 -6.74
N PHE A 10 3.99 -7.92 -7.26
CA PHE A 10 4.18 -7.64 -8.69
C PHE A 10 3.94 -8.87 -9.56
N ARG A 11 4.46 -10.03 -9.16
CA ARG A 11 4.27 -11.30 -9.90
C ARG A 11 2.94 -12.00 -9.59
N GLN A 12 2.16 -11.49 -8.64
CA GLN A 12 0.90 -12.08 -8.16
C GLN A 12 1.05 -13.56 -7.75
N LEU A 13 2.13 -13.89 -7.05
CA LEU A 13 2.45 -15.27 -6.64
C LEU A 13 2.07 -15.58 -5.18
N SER A 14 2.00 -16.86 -4.86
CA SER A 14 2.00 -17.33 -3.47
C SER A 14 3.38 -17.15 -2.85
N TYR A 15 3.46 -17.13 -1.51
CA TYR A 15 4.73 -16.96 -0.80
C TYR A 15 5.80 -17.97 -1.20
N ASP A 16 5.45 -19.26 -1.30
CA ASP A 16 6.39 -20.30 -1.72
C ASP A 16 6.84 -20.11 -3.18
N LYS A 17 5.89 -19.82 -4.08
CA LYS A 17 6.20 -19.57 -5.50
C LYS A 17 7.06 -18.32 -5.69
N THR A 18 6.91 -17.29 -4.86
CA THR A 18 7.79 -16.12 -4.90
C THR A 18 9.22 -16.52 -4.64
N ILE A 19 9.49 -17.33 -3.62
CA ILE A 19 10.84 -17.78 -3.30
C ILE A 19 11.38 -18.69 -4.40
N SER A 20 10.60 -19.69 -4.83
CA SER A 20 11.07 -20.68 -5.80
C SER A 20 11.19 -20.16 -7.24
N SER A 21 10.66 -18.96 -7.53
CA SER A 21 10.72 -18.36 -8.87
C SER A 21 11.85 -17.35 -9.05
N LEU A 22 12.63 -17.07 -8.01
CA LEU A 22 13.77 -16.15 -8.13
C LEU A 22 14.92 -16.85 -8.85
N THR A 23 15.48 -16.16 -9.85
CA THR A 23 16.76 -16.57 -10.41
C THR A 23 17.91 -16.19 -9.48
N GLU A 24 19.10 -16.72 -9.75
CA GLU A 24 20.32 -16.37 -9.02
C GLU A 24 20.64 -14.87 -9.16
N GLU A 25 20.52 -14.31 -10.36
CA GLU A 25 20.75 -12.89 -10.62
C GLU A 25 19.77 -12.01 -9.82
N GLU A 26 18.51 -12.42 -9.74
CA GLU A 26 17.49 -11.71 -8.98
C GLU A 26 17.75 -11.79 -7.48
N ALA A 27 18.16 -12.94 -6.97
CA ALA A 27 18.53 -13.10 -5.56
C ALA A 27 19.73 -12.19 -5.21
N ILE A 28 20.72 -12.10 -6.08
CA ILE A 28 21.87 -11.20 -5.92
C ILE A 28 21.45 -9.73 -5.97
N LEU A 29 20.66 -9.33 -6.98
CA LEU A 29 20.15 -7.96 -7.13
C LEU A 29 19.36 -7.50 -5.89
N LEU A 30 18.57 -8.41 -5.32
CA LEU A 30 17.78 -8.14 -4.13
C LEU A 30 18.60 -8.25 -2.83
N SER A 31 19.89 -8.58 -2.92
CA SER A 31 20.84 -8.72 -1.81
C SER A 31 20.51 -9.88 -0.86
N PHE A 32 20.11 -11.04 -1.40
CA PHE A 32 19.85 -12.27 -0.66
C PHE A 32 21.01 -13.28 -0.79
N TYR A 33 22.18 -12.85 -0.35
CA TYR A 33 23.38 -13.68 -0.26
C TYR A 33 24.07 -13.45 1.09
N ASP A 34 24.88 -14.40 1.52
CA ASP A 34 25.68 -14.31 2.74
C ASP A 34 27.06 -13.66 2.51
N GLU A 35 27.86 -13.55 3.55
CA GLU A 35 29.21 -12.97 3.48
C GLU A 35 30.16 -13.71 2.52
N ASN A 36 29.86 -14.97 2.18
CA ASN A 36 30.62 -15.78 1.23
C ASN A 36 30.04 -15.71 -0.19
N GLY A 37 29.04 -14.85 -0.42
CA GLY A 37 28.35 -14.72 -1.70
C GLY A 37 27.36 -15.86 -2.00
N GLN A 38 27.08 -16.76 -1.05
CA GLN A 38 26.13 -17.84 -1.26
C GLN A 38 24.70 -17.33 -1.11
N ILE A 39 23.83 -17.67 -2.07
CA ILE A 39 22.43 -17.29 -2.02
C ILE A 39 21.75 -17.87 -0.78
N LYS A 40 21.07 -17.01 -0.03
CA LYS A 40 20.34 -17.37 1.18
C LYS A 40 18.95 -16.75 1.18
N LEU A 41 17.98 -17.53 0.71
CA LEU A 41 16.57 -17.14 0.67
C LEU A 41 15.81 -17.68 1.90
N PRO A 42 14.82 -16.93 2.43
CA PRO A 42 13.90 -17.47 3.43
C PRO A 42 12.95 -18.50 2.79
N SER A 43 12.34 -19.36 3.59
CA SER A 43 11.19 -20.15 3.12
C SER A 43 9.96 -19.26 2.91
N GLY A 44 8.99 -19.72 2.11
CA GLY A 44 7.72 -19.00 1.95
C GLY A 44 6.95 -18.87 3.28
N GLY A 45 7.04 -19.87 4.16
CA GLY A 45 6.52 -19.79 5.53
C GLY A 45 7.17 -18.66 6.36
N THR A 46 8.48 -18.50 6.28
CA THR A 46 9.21 -17.41 6.95
C THR A 46 8.81 -16.05 6.39
N LEU A 47 8.64 -15.93 5.06
CA LEU A 47 8.15 -14.70 4.43
C LEU A 47 6.72 -14.38 4.85
N HIS A 48 5.83 -15.36 4.87
CA HIS A 48 4.46 -15.20 5.34
C HIS A 48 4.43 -14.74 6.80
N HIS A 49 5.17 -15.40 7.68
CA HIS A 49 5.23 -15.05 9.10
C HIS A 49 5.77 -13.63 9.31
N PHE A 50 6.82 -13.26 8.58
CA PHE A 50 7.35 -11.89 8.62
C PHE A 50 6.27 -10.87 8.23
N MET A 51 5.59 -11.07 7.11
CA MET A 51 4.58 -10.12 6.63
C MET A 51 3.40 -10.02 7.59
N LYS A 52 2.89 -11.16 8.07
CA LYS A 52 1.67 -11.19 8.88
C LYS A 52 1.89 -10.71 10.31
N TYR A 53 2.98 -11.13 10.95
CA TYR A 53 3.15 -10.95 12.40
C TYR A 53 4.29 -10.02 12.80
N ARG A 54 5.31 -9.86 11.96
CA ARG A 54 6.46 -8.99 12.28
C ARG A 54 6.30 -7.60 11.70
N LEU A 55 5.90 -7.52 10.43
CA LEU A 55 5.54 -6.27 9.81
C LEU A 55 4.12 -5.89 10.21
N GLY A 56 3.15 -6.73 9.86
CA GLY A 56 1.74 -6.48 10.14
C GLY A 56 1.24 -5.18 9.52
N GLU A 57 0.00 -4.83 9.83
CA GLU A 57 -0.62 -3.58 9.37
C GLU A 57 0.15 -2.35 9.87
N LYS A 58 0.49 -2.32 11.17
CA LYS A 58 1.23 -1.22 11.77
C LYS A 58 2.55 -0.95 11.07
N GLY A 59 3.34 -1.99 10.78
CA GLY A 59 4.63 -1.82 10.10
C GLY A 59 4.46 -1.39 8.64
N VAL A 60 3.41 -1.83 7.94
CA VAL A 60 3.07 -1.32 6.61
C VAL A 60 2.72 0.16 6.67
N ASN A 61 1.92 0.58 7.65
CA ASN A 61 1.57 1.99 7.85
C ASN A 61 2.80 2.84 8.16
N GLU A 62 3.70 2.38 9.03
CA GLU A 62 4.97 3.08 9.31
C GLU A 62 5.84 3.23 8.06
N ILE A 63 5.95 2.19 7.22
CA ILE A 63 6.66 2.27 5.93
C ILE A 63 6.00 3.29 5.00
N MET A 64 4.66 3.27 4.90
CA MET A 64 3.91 4.22 4.09
C MET A 64 4.20 5.66 4.54
N MET A 65 4.17 5.94 5.86
CA MET A 65 4.51 7.26 6.39
C MET A 65 5.94 7.69 6.05
N LEU A 66 6.92 6.80 6.21
CA LEU A 66 8.33 7.09 5.92
C LEU A 66 8.60 7.34 4.42
N ILE A 67 7.98 6.55 3.54
CA ILE A 67 8.10 6.74 2.09
C ILE A 67 7.37 8.02 1.68
N GLY A 68 6.16 8.25 2.19
CA GLY A 68 5.37 9.44 1.92
C GLY A 68 6.11 10.72 2.29
N GLU A 69 6.68 10.80 3.49
CA GLU A 69 7.51 11.94 3.92
C GLU A 69 8.69 12.19 2.98
N LYS A 70 9.37 11.12 2.53
CA LYS A 70 10.49 11.25 1.59
C LYS A 70 10.04 11.79 0.23
N ILE A 71 8.92 11.29 -0.30
CA ILE A 71 8.36 11.77 -1.57
C ILE A 71 7.96 13.24 -1.44
N LEU A 72 7.26 13.61 -0.36
CA LEU A 72 6.82 14.99 -0.11
C LEU A 72 7.99 15.97 -0.04
N LYS A 73 9.11 15.59 0.60
CA LYS A 73 10.32 16.43 0.65
C LYS A 73 10.96 16.66 -0.72
N LEU A 74 10.81 15.71 -1.63
CA LEU A 74 11.37 15.79 -2.99
C LEU A 74 10.40 16.41 -3.99
N SER A 75 9.10 16.43 -3.66
CA SER A 75 8.05 16.97 -4.50
C SER A 75 8.04 18.51 -4.48
N GLN A 76 7.77 19.11 -5.63
CA GLN A 76 7.53 20.56 -5.76
C GLN A 76 6.02 20.89 -5.76
N GLU A 77 5.18 19.85 -5.77
CA GLU A 77 3.73 19.99 -5.82
C GLU A 77 3.20 20.69 -4.57
N LYS A 78 2.15 21.50 -4.76
CA LYS A 78 1.46 22.25 -3.70
C LYS A 78 0.03 21.79 -3.46
N GLU A 79 -0.43 20.82 -4.22
CA GLU A 79 -1.77 20.27 -4.12
C GLU A 79 -1.73 18.78 -3.78
N ALA A 80 -2.60 18.37 -2.86
CA ALA A 80 -2.96 16.97 -2.63
C ALA A 80 -4.39 16.72 -3.09
N LYS A 81 -4.61 15.60 -3.78
CA LYS A 81 -5.92 15.12 -4.20
C LYS A 81 -6.22 13.80 -3.53
N ILE A 82 -7.39 13.67 -2.92
CA ILE A 82 -7.91 12.39 -2.44
C ILE A 82 -8.98 11.88 -3.41
N ASP A 83 -8.90 10.59 -3.70
CA ASP A 83 -9.92 9.86 -4.44
C ASP A 83 -10.05 8.45 -3.84
N SER A 84 -11.20 7.82 -4.01
CA SER A 84 -11.42 6.45 -3.58
C SER A 84 -11.57 5.48 -4.74
N THR A 85 -11.04 4.28 -4.56
CA THR A 85 -11.11 3.19 -5.54
C THR A 85 -11.80 1.97 -4.92
N PRO A 86 -12.65 1.26 -5.68
CA PRO A 86 -13.31 0.06 -5.19
C PRO A 86 -12.31 -1.08 -4.96
N LEU A 87 -12.42 -1.72 -3.82
CA LEU A 87 -11.77 -3.00 -3.52
C LEU A 87 -12.86 -4.07 -3.52
N GLU A 88 -13.08 -4.71 -4.67
CA GLU A 88 -14.11 -5.76 -4.79
C GLU A 88 -13.84 -6.86 -3.77
N ALA A 89 -14.84 -7.08 -2.90
CA ALA A 89 -14.78 -8.07 -1.86
C ALA A 89 -14.94 -9.47 -2.46
N SER A 90 -14.50 -10.48 -1.71
CA SER A 90 -14.77 -11.86 -2.10
C SER A 90 -16.28 -12.07 -2.27
N ARG A 91 -16.68 -12.81 -3.30
CA ARG A 91 -18.06 -13.27 -3.48
C ARG A 91 -18.63 -14.03 -2.26
N TYR A 92 -17.75 -14.57 -1.42
CA TYR A 92 -18.12 -15.30 -0.20
C TYR A 92 -18.20 -14.40 1.04
N ASP A 93 -17.83 -13.13 0.95
CA ASP A 93 -17.96 -12.20 2.05
C ASP A 93 -19.42 -11.78 2.22
N LYS A 94 -20.01 -12.23 3.34
CA LYS A 94 -21.39 -11.90 3.72
C LYS A 94 -21.50 -10.54 4.40
N HIS A 95 -20.39 -9.94 4.81
CA HIS A 95 -20.31 -8.70 5.57
C HIS A 95 -19.89 -7.50 4.72
N ALA A 96 -19.40 -7.73 3.50
CA ALA A 96 -19.07 -6.68 2.56
C ALA A 96 -20.33 -5.92 2.10
N ASP A 97 -20.24 -4.59 2.12
CA ASP A 97 -21.32 -3.71 1.68
C ASP A 97 -21.47 -3.77 0.16
N TYR A 98 -22.72 -3.73 -0.33
CA TYR A 98 -22.99 -3.56 -1.75
C TYR A 98 -23.02 -2.08 -2.10
N ASN A 99 -22.11 -1.63 -2.96
CA ASN A 99 -22.09 -0.25 -3.42
C ASN A 99 -22.91 -0.11 -4.72
N PRO A 100 -23.98 0.70 -4.75
CA PRO A 100 -24.84 0.82 -5.92
C PRO A 100 -24.19 1.58 -7.09
N HIS A 101 -23.17 2.41 -6.84
CA HIS A 101 -22.47 3.14 -7.90
C HIS A 101 -21.52 2.23 -8.70
N TYR A 102 -20.88 1.29 -8.02
CA TYR A 102 -19.95 0.32 -8.62
C TYR A 102 -20.59 -1.05 -8.89
N GLU A 103 -21.84 -1.23 -8.47
CA GLU A 103 -22.64 -2.45 -8.65
C GLU A 103 -22.00 -3.74 -8.10
N CYS A 104 -21.11 -3.63 -7.11
CA CYS A 104 -20.41 -4.77 -6.53
C CYS A 104 -20.36 -4.72 -4.99
N LYS A 105 -20.10 -5.88 -4.37
CA LYS A 105 -19.74 -5.95 -2.95
C LYS A 105 -18.30 -5.53 -2.81
N MET A 106 -18.01 -4.56 -1.96
CA MET A 106 -16.69 -3.96 -1.91
C MET A 106 -16.36 -3.33 -0.56
N ASP A 107 -15.07 -3.15 -0.36
CA ASP A 107 -14.49 -2.13 0.51
C ASP A 107 -13.98 -0.95 -0.33
N LYS A 108 -13.50 0.10 0.32
CA LYS A 108 -12.88 1.25 -0.36
C LYS A 108 -11.48 1.49 0.15
N ALA A 109 -10.58 1.77 -0.79
CA ALA A 109 -9.30 2.42 -0.50
C ALA A 109 -9.41 3.90 -0.84
N HIS A 110 -9.17 4.76 0.13
CA HIS A 110 -9.02 6.20 -0.08
C HIS A 110 -7.54 6.49 -0.25
N ILE A 111 -7.14 7.16 -1.32
CA ILE A 111 -5.73 7.36 -1.65
C ILE A 111 -5.49 8.84 -1.85
N THR A 112 -4.50 9.39 -1.13
CA THR A 112 -4.00 10.73 -1.43
C THR A 112 -2.85 10.70 -2.41
N MET A 113 -3.05 11.41 -3.50
CA MET A 113 -2.07 11.66 -4.54
C MET A 113 -1.47 13.05 -4.37
N VAL A 114 -0.15 13.16 -4.54
CA VAL A 114 0.57 14.43 -4.71
C VAL A 114 1.33 14.35 -6.02
N GLY A 115 0.91 15.15 -7.01
CA GLY A 115 1.30 14.95 -8.40
C GLY A 115 0.88 13.56 -8.90
N THR A 116 1.86 12.74 -9.28
CA THR A 116 1.65 11.35 -9.73
C THR A 116 1.91 10.30 -8.66
N TYR A 117 2.26 10.72 -7.43
CA TYR A 117 2.69 9.81 -6.38
C TYR A 117 1.58 9.52 -5.36
N PRO A 118 1.26 8.24 -5.10
CA PRO A 118 0.41 7.86 -3.97
C PRO A 118 1.20 8.02 -2.67
N ILE A 119 0.75 8.89 -1.77
CA ILE A 119 1.46 9.25 -0.54
C ILE A 119 0.89 8.52 0.67
N PHE A 120 -0.43 8.44 0.75
CA PHE A 120 -1.13 7.91 1.91
C PHE A 120 -2.42 7.22 1.50
N MET A 121 -2.81 6.19 2.25
CA MET A 121 -4.04 5.45 2.00
C MET A 121 -4.70 5.02 3.31
N THR A 122 -6.02 5.11 3.36
CA THR A 122 -6.86 4.44 4.37
C THR A 122 -7.78 3.41 3.71
N HIS A 123 -8.22 2.45 4.51
CA HIS A 123 -9.20 1.45 4.12
C HIS A 123 -10.49 1.66 4.92
N THR A 124 -11.62 1.58 4.23
CA THR A 124 -12.95 1.71 4.83
C THR A 124 -13.92 0.74 4.18
N LYS A 125 -15.15 0.65 4.72
CA LYS A 125 -16.21 -0.15 4.11
C LYS A 125 -16.73 0.47 2.81
N GLY A 126 -17.36 -0.36 1.98
CA GLY A 126 -17.80 -0.03 0.62
C GLY A 126 -18.72 1.19 0.46
N LEU A 127 -19.43 1.63 1.51
CA LEU A 127 -20.34 2.78 1.44
C LEU A 127 -19.76 4.09 1.98
N SER A 128 -18.52 4.09 2.46
CA SER A 128 -17.89 5.29 3.04
C SER A 128 -17.64 6.35 1.97
N GLY A 129 -17.96 7.61 2.25
CA GLY A 129 -17.65 8.73 1.36
C GLY A 129 -16.21 9.22 1.55
N ASP A 130 -15.72 10.01 0.61
CA ASP A 130 -14.33 10.52 0.63
C ASP A 130 -14.20 11.75 1.54
N SER A 131 -15.28 12.52 1.71
CA SER A 131 -15.26 13.74 2.54
C SER A 131 -14.99 13.47 4.03
N PRO A 132 -15.56 12.43 4.67
CA PRO A 132 -15.17 12.03 6.03
C PRO A 132 -13.69 11.69 6.17
N GLU A 133 -13.10 11.03 5.18
CA GLU A 133 -11.70 10.56 5.22
C GLU A 133 -10.69 11.67 4.92
N LEU A 134 -11.11 12.74 4.24
CA LEU A 134 -10.24 13.87 3.90
C LEU A 134 -9.52 14.46 5.12
N ILE A 135 -10.17 14.52 6.30
CA ILE A 135 -9.57 15.06 7.52
C ILE A 135 -8.37 14.21 7.96
N ASP A 136 -8.54 12.88 8.03
CA ASP A 136 -7.51 11.94 8.45
C ASP A 136 -6.32 11.96 7.49
N HIS A 137 -6.58 12.09 6.20
CA HIS A 137 -5.55 12.24 5.17
C HIS A 137 -4.77 13.55 5.29
N ILE A 138 -5.46 14.67 5.57
CA ILE A 138 -4.79 15.96 5.83
C ILE A 138 -3.90 15.85 7.08
N GLU A 139 -4.38 15.21 8.15
CA GLU A 139 -3.61 15.02 9.37
C GLU A 139 -2.36 14.16 9.12
N ALA A 140 -2.51 13.06 8.38
CA ALA A 140 -1.38 12.22 8.00
C ALA A 140 -0.31 12.99 7.22
N LEU A 141 -0.71 13.81 6.24
CA LEU A 141 0.23 14.65 5.48
C LEU A 141 0.91 15.71 6.34
N LYS A 142 0.21 16.33 7.28
CA LYS A 142 0.81 17.24 8.26
C LYS A 142 1.84 16.53 9.13
N ASN A 143 1.55 15.31 9.57
CA ASN A 143 2.48 14.48 10.34
C ASN A 143 3.71 14.06 9.52
N MET A 144 3.61 14.05 8.18
CA MET A 144 4.75 13.89 7.26
C MET A 144 5.48 15.20 6.94
N ASN A 145 5.17 16.31 7.62
CA ASN A 145 5.71 17.65 7.36
C ASN A 145 5.46 18.14 5.92
N ALA A 146 4.30 17.82 5.35
CA ALA A 146 3.93 18.23 4.00
C ALA A 146 3.82 19.77 3.89
N ASN A 147 4.43 20.34 2.86
CA ASN A 147 4.33 21.77 2.52
C ASN A 147 3.36 21.98 1.34
N LEU A 148 2.07 21.70 1.59
CA LEU A 148 0.99 21.78 0.62
C LEU A 148 0.04 22.94 0.96
N GLU A 149 -0.46 23.61 -0.06
CA GLU A 149 -1.35 24.77 0.04
C GLU A 149 -2.83 24.38 -0.15
N PHE A 150 -3.09 23.37 -0.98
CA PHE A 150 -4.44 22.95 -1.35
C PHE A 150 -4.65 21.45 -1.12
N TYR A 151 -5.82 21.13 -0.59
CA TYR A 151 -6.30 19.77 -0.39
C TYR A 151 -7.68 19.67 -1.02
N SER A 152 -7.88 18.73 -1.93
CA SER A 152 -9.16 18.53 -2.61
C SER A 152 -9.57 17.05 -2.57
N ALA A 153 -10.85 16.82 -2.34
CA ALA A 153 -11.51 15.55 -2.59
C ALA A 153 -12.36 15.69 -3.85
N ASP A 154 -12.48 14.63 -4.64
CA ASP A 154 -13.34 14.65 -5.82
C ASP A 154 -14.78 15.02 -5.39
N ARG A 155 -15.30 16.12 -5.94
CA ARG A 155 -16.69 16.55 -5.69
C ARG A 155 -17.56 15.89 -6.74
N ARG A 156 -17.97 14.65 -6.49
CA ARG A 156 -19.10 14.08 -7.24
C ARG A 156 -20.39 14.68 -6.67
N LEU A 157 -20.84 15.77 -7.30
CA LEU A 157 -22.21 16.29 -7.20
C LEU A 157 -23.20 15.31 -7.82
#